data_AF-A0A7I8DHX6-F1
#
_entry.id   AF-A0A7I8DHX6-F1
#
_cell.length_a   1.000
_cell.length_b   1.000
_cell.length_c   1.000
_cell.angle_alpha   90.00
_cell.angle_beta   90.00
_cell.angle_gamma   90.00
#
_symmetry.space_group_name_H-M   'P 1'
#
loop_
_entity.id
_entity.type
_entity.pdbx_description
1 polymer ?
#
loop_
_entity_poly.entity_id
_entity_poly.type
_entity_poly.pdbx_seq_one_letter_code
_entity_poly.pdbx_strand_id
1 'polypeptide(L)'
;MYVQYNMDPLILPMDLEILIPNQHLSRIVHTAVEKMVPNILNQLFPGGGRPSFHPKMMLKVILYAYTNRIYSSRQIAKQLGENIYFMSIEAVDKEQTEAWKEQVGRVENMTYDEELDEWICANQKRLTFQYEKYKQRKIDVEPVFGQIKYNRGFDRFSLRGLSKNTTDWGLICIAHNLKKWEGHTQKKLKKCKE
;
A
#
# COMPACT_ATOMS: atom_id res chain seq x y z
N MET A 1 44.51 -5.59 -16.61
CA MET A 1 43.44 -6.57 -16.33
C MET A 1 42.31 -5.79 -15.68
N TYR A 2 41.16 -5.61 -16.34
CA TYR A 2 40.03 -4.88 -15.75
C TYR A 2 39.21 -5.83 -14.87
N VAL A 3 38.76 -5.31 -13.73
CA VAL A 3 37.79 -6.02 -12.89
C VAL A 3 36.45 -6.04 -13.63
N GLN A 4 35.90 -7.23 -13.87
CA GLN A 4 34.60 -7.41 -14.51
C GLN A 4 33.51 -6.77 -13.62
N TYR A 5 32.73 -5.85 -14.20
CA TYR A 5 31.63 -5.17 -13.50
C TYR A 5 30.39 -6.06 -13.55
N ASN A 6 29.97 -6.56 -12.39
CA ASN A 6 28.74 -7.33 -12.26
C ASN A 6 27.56 -6.36 -12.12
N MET A 7 26.68 -6.28 -13.12
CA MET A 7 25.57 -5.32 -13.18
C MET A 7 24.41 -5.64 -12.22
N ASP A 8 24.39 -6.85 -11.63
CA ASP A 8 23.26 -7.35 -10.84
C ASP A 8 23.63 -7.72 -9.40
N PRO A 9 23.89 -6.76 -8.49
CA PRO A 9 23.82 -7.04 -7.06
C PRO A 9 22.34 -6.99 -6.62
N LEU A 10 21.66 -8.14 -6.68
CA LEU A 10 20.31 -8.37 -6.11
C LEU A 10 20.34 -8.35 -4.56
N ILE A 11 20.84 -7.26 -3.97
CA ILE A 11 20.83 -7.04 -2.52
C ILE A 11 20.14 -5.70 -2.28
N LEU A 12 18.84 -5.75 -2.04
CA LEU A 12 18.11 -4.65 -1.42
C LEU A 12 18.22 -4.85 0.09
N PRO A 13 19.01 -4.04 0.82
CA PRO A 13 18.99 -4.09 2.27
C PRO A 13 17.59 -3.74 2.75
N MET A 14 17.02 -4.57 3.63
CA MET A 14 15.69 -4.33 4.20
C MET A 14 15.65 -3.02 5.00
N ASP A 15 16.80 -2.60 5.55
CA ASP A 15 16.96 -1.35 6.30
C ASP A 15 17.81 -0.33 5.53
N LEU A 16 17.20 0.80 5.16
CA LEU A 16 17.88 1.93 4.52
C LEU A 16 18.92 2.60 5.44
N GLU A 17 18.83 2.39 6.76
CA GLU A 17 19.75 2.99 7.73
C GLU A 17 21.18 2.43 7.66
N ILE A 18 21.33 1.18 7.20
CA ILE A 18 22.63 0.50 7.05
C ILE A 18 23.48 1.15 5.96
N LEU A 19 22.83 1.74 4.94
CA LEU A 19 23.49 2.39 3.82
C LEU A 19 24.05 3.79 4.17
N ILE A 20 23.68 4.36 5.32
CA ILE A 20 24.00 5.76 5.65
C ILE A 20 25.18 5.82 6.63
N PRO A 21 26.27 6.51 6.28
CA PRO A 21 27.42 6.69 7.17
C PRO A 21 27.03 7.37 8.50
N ASN A 22 27.69 6.95 9.58
CA ASN A 22 27.43 7.48 10.93
C ASN A 22 27.63 9.01 11.04
N GLN A 23 28.52 9.60 10.23
CA GLN A 23 28.85 11.04 10.24
C GLN A 23 28.03 11.86 9.24
N HIS A 24 26.97 11.30 8.66
CA HIS A 24 26.19 11.97 7.63
C HIS A 24 25.29 13.09 8.18
N LEU A 25 25.10 14.17 7.40
CA LEU A 25 24.29 15.34 7.76
C LEU A 25 22.86 15.00 8.19
N SER A 26 22.24 13.99 7.56
CA SER A 26 20.88 13.56 7.90
C SER A 26 20.76 13.13 9.37
N ARG A 27 21.76 12.44 9.90
CA ARG A 27 21.79 12.01 11.31
C ARG A 27 22.02 13.19 12.26
N ILE A 28 22.89 14.13 11.87
CA ILE A 28 23.14 15.35 12.66
C ILE A 28 21.87 16.17 12.78
N VAL A 29 21.16 16.39 11.66
CA VAL A 29 19.88 17.09 11.63
C VAL A 29 18.83 16.35 12.47
N HIS A 30 18.75 15.03 12.34
CA HIS A 30 17.84 14.21 13.14
C HIS A 30 18.12 14.37 14.64
N THR A 31 19.36 14.12 15.10
CA THR A 31 19.74 14.27 16.51
C THR A 31 19.53 15.69 17.03
N ALA A 32 19.78 16.70 16.19
CA ALA A 32 19.57 18.10 16.57
C ALA A 32 18.08 18.41 16.81
N VAL A 33 17.20 18.01 15.89
CA VAL A 33 15.74 18.24 16.03
C VAL A 33 15.16 17.42 17.17
N GLU A 34 15.65 16.21 17.41
CA GLU A 34 15.13 15.35 18.49
C GLU A 34 15.44 15.89 19.88
N LYS A 35 16.59 16.57 20.03
CA LYS A 35 17.00 17.26 21.26
C LYS A 35 16.25 18.58 21.49
N MET A 36 15.50 19.10 20.51
CA MET A 36 14.72 20.33 20.70
C MET A 36 13.46 20.04 21.53
N VAL A 37 13.10 20.98 22.42
CA VAL A 37 11.95 20.84 23.32
C VAL A 37 10.65 20.80 22.52
N PRO A 38 9.84 19.72 22.61
CA PRO A 38 8.64 19.54 21.79
C PRO A 38 7.50 20.51 22.15
N ASN A 39 7.51 21.08 23.37
CA ASN A 39 6.45 21.96 23.85
C ASN A 39 6.26 23.22 23.00
N ILE A 40 7.35 23.77 22.46
CA ILE A 40 7.31 24.96 21.58
C ILE A 40 6.56 24.63 20.28
N LEU A 41 6.81 23.44 19.72
CA LEU A 41 6.19 23.01 18.48
C LEU A 41 4.72 22.72 18.67
N ASN A 42 4.33 22.05 19.76
CA ASN A 42 2.94 21.69 20.02
C ASN A 42 2.04 22.90 20.32
N GLN A 43 2.58 23.95 20.95
CA GLN A 43 1.83 25.19 21.22
C GLN A 43 1.45 25.96 19.94
N LEU A 44 2.27 25.86 18.88
CA LEU A 44 2.02 26.52 17.59
C LEU A 44 0.90 25.84 16.80
N PHE A 45 0.53 24.61 17.16
CA PHE A 45 -0.53 23.84 16.49
C PHE A 45 -1.66 23.51 17.49
N PRO A 46 -2.65 24.40 17.67
CA PRO A 46 -3.76 24.22 18.62
C PRO A 46 -4.73 23.07 18.27
N GLY A 47 -4.43 22.28 17.23
CA GLY A 47 -5.27 21.19 16.77
C GLY A 47 -6.46 21.64 15.90
N GLY A 48 -6.98 20.71 15.11
CA GLY A 48 -8.14 20.91 14.23
C GLY A 48 -7.97 20.24 12.86
N GLY A 49 -9.06 19.70 12.30
CA GLY A 49 -9.08 19.09 10.96
C GLY A 49 -8.38 17.72 10.87
N ARG A 50 -8.03 17.30 9.65
CA ARG A 50 -7.21 16.09 9.42
C ARG A 50 -5.85 16.27 10.12
N PRO A 51 -5.28 15.21 10.72
CA PRO A 51 -3.99 15.33 11.39
C PRO A 51 -2.95 15.85 10.40
N SER A 52 -2.31 16.97 10.75
CA SER A 52 -1.18 17.50 10.01
C SER A 52 0.04 16.59 10.21
N PHE A 53 1.01 16.69 9.31
CA PHE A 53 2.32 16.03 9.51
C PHE A 53 2.94 16.46 10.84
N HIS A 54 3.70 15.56 11.47
CA HIS A 54 4.34 15.85 12.74
C HIS A 54 5.33 17.04 12.59
N PRO A 55 5.29 18.05 13.47
CA PRO A 55 6.10 19.26 13.30
C PRO A 55 7.60 18.98 13.35
N LYS A 56 8.06 17.98 14.12
CA LYS A 56 9.47 17.54 14.08
C LYS A 56 9.86 16.96 12.72
N MET A 57 8.98 16.19 12.09
CA MET A 57 9.24 15.59 10.77
C MET A 57 9.38 16.68 9.72
N MET A 58 8.41 17.61 9.68
CA MET A 58 8.44 18.78 8.80
C MET A 58 9.72 19.60 9.02
N LEU A 59 10.10 19.83 10.28
CA LEU A 59 11.31 20.59 10.61
C LEU A 59 12.58 19.88 10.11
N LYS A 60 12.71 18.56 10.32
CA LYS A 60 13.87 17.79 9.83
C LYS A 60 14.01 17.88 8.31
N VAL A 61 12.90 17.70 7.58
CA VAL A 61 12.88 17.76 6.10
C VAL A 61 13.31 19.15 5.61
N ILE A 62 12.75 20.22 6.18
CA ILE A 62 13.06 21.60 5.78
C ILE A 62 14.51 21.94 6.09
N LEU A 63 14.98 21.61 7.30
CA LEU A 63 16.33 21.95 7.75
C LEU A 63 17.38 21.20 6.92
N TYR A 64 17.13 19.93 6.60
CA TYR A 64 17.99 19.15 5.72
C TYR A 64 17.95 19.64 4.26
N ALA A 65 16.78 19.99 3.72
CA ALA A 65 16.68 20.58 2.39
C ALA A 65 17.49 21.89 2.28
N TYR A 66 17.40 22.73 3.30
CA TYR A 66 18.01 24.06 3.30
C TYR A 66 19.53 23.99 3.47
N THR A 67 20.05 23.04 4.27
CA THR A 67 21.50 22.78 4.35
C THR A 67 22.06 22.32 3.00
N ASN A 68 21.26 21.61 2.21
CA ASN A 68 21.59 21.18 0.85
C ASN A 68 21.28 22.22 -0.24
N ARG A 69 20.95 23.46 0.13
CA ARG A 69 20.62 24.58 -0.80
C ARG A 69 19.40 24.30 -1.70
N ILE A 70 18.49 23.41 -1.28
CA ILE A 70 17.25 23.11 -2.02
C ILE A 70 16.09 23.80 -1.31
N TYR A 71 15.55 24.82 -1.97
CA TYR A 71 14.50 25.66 -1.39
C TYR A 71 13.13 25.46 -2.05
N SER A 72 13.10 24.88 -3.26
CA SER A 72 11.85 24.64 -3.97
C SER A 72 11.10 23.46 -3.39
N SER A 73 9.88 23.67 -2.89
CA SER A 73 9.02 22.62 -2.36
C SER A 73 8.82 21.45 -3.32
N ARG A 74 8.75 21.71 -4.63
CA ARG A 74 8.65 20.66 -5.67
C ARG A 74 9.94 19.85 -5.79
N GLN A 75 11.10 20.50 -5.68
CA GLN A 75 12.38 19.79 -5.72
C GLN A 75 12.58 18.97 -4.45
N ILE A 76 12.19 19.49 -3.28
CA ILE A 76 12.22 18.74 -2.01
C ILE A 76 11.34 17.49 -2.15
N ALA A 77 10.11 17.62 -2.66
CA ALA A 77 9.22 16.49 -2.91
C ALA A 77 9.82 15.45 -3.86
N LYS A 78 10.53 15.89 -4.92
CA LYS A 78 11.23 14.99 -5.84
C LYS A 78 12.37 14.24 -5.12
N GLN A 79 13.17 14.93 -4.32
CA GLN A 79 14.29 14.30 -3.60
C GLN A 79 13.83 13.31 -2.52
N LEU A 80 12.66 13.54 -1.92
CA LEU A 80 12.05 12.60 -0.97
C LEU A 80 11.71 11.23 -1.60
N GLY A 81 11.48 11.18 -2.92
CA GLY A 81 11.24 9.91 -3.62
C GLY A 81 12.49 9.27 -4.24
N GLU A 82 13.53 10.06 -4.52
CA GLU A 82 14.70 9.61 -5.29
C GLU A 82 15.96 9.43 -4.43
N ASN A 83 16.08 10.15 -3.32
CA ASN A 83 17.31 10.23 -2.53
C ASN A 83 17.16 9.50 -1.18
N ILE A 84 18.03 8.51 -0.96
CA ILE A 84 18.09 7.68 0.25
C ILE A 84 18.19 8.51 1.53
N TYR A 85 18.93 9.61 1.51
CA TYR A 85 19.09 10.46 2.70
C TYR A 85 17.82 11.21 3.05
N PHE A 86 17.08 11.70 2.06
CA PHE A 86 15.79 12.35 2.28
C PHE A 86 14.75 11.32 2.75
N MET A 87 14.76 10.12 2.16
CA MET A 87 13.91 9.01 2.60
C MET A 87 14.17 8.62 4.06
N SER A 88 15.44 8.56 4.49
CA SER A 88 15.78 8.23 5.89
C SER A 88 15.28 9.23 6.91
N ILE A 89 15.10 10.50 6.52
CA ILE A 89 14.60 11.54 7.41
C ILE A 89 13.09 11.43 7.59
N GLU A 90 12.37 10.96 6.56
CA GLU A 90 10.92 10.73 6.63
C GLU A 90 10.53 9.41 7.29
N ALA A 91 11.26 8.32 6.98
CA ALA A 91 10.88 6.97 7.37
C ALA A 91 10.79 6.81 8.89
N VAL A 92 11.78 7.34 9.62
CA VAL A 92 11.90 7.21 11.07
C VAL A 92 10.72 7.84 11.84
N ASP A 93 10.10 8.88 11.28
CA ASP A 93 8.98 9.58 11.94
C ASP A 93 7.60 9.03 11.52
N LYS A 94 7.48 8.32 10.39
CA LYS A 94 6.22 7.68 9.96
C LYS A 94 5.84 6.47 10.81
N GLU A 95 6.80 5.86 11.49
CA GLU A 95 6.63 4.62 12.28
C GLU A 95 6.13 4.88 13.72
N GLN A 96 6.07 6.14 14.16
CA GLN A 96 5.79 6.48 15.57
C GLN A 96 4.62 7.44 15.76
N THR A 97 3.44 7.13 15.23
CA THR A 97 2.20 7.69 15.80
C THR A 97 1.52 6.60 16.64
N GLU A 98 1.11 6.91 17.87
CA GLU A 98 0.41 5.93 18.73
C GLU A 98 -0.88 5.42 18.05
N ALA A 99 -1.56 6.30 17.31
CA ALA A 99 -2.69 5.94 16.43
C ALA A 99 -2.32 5.03 15.23
N TRP A 100 -1.03 4.91 14.88
CA TRP A 100 -0.52 4.02 13.82
C TRP A 100 -0.20 2.64 14.36
N LYS A 101 0.32 2.57 15.61
CA LYS A 101 0.54 1.32 16.35
C LYS A 101 -0.79 0.64 16.72
N GLU A 102 -1.81 1.41 17.07
CA GLU A 102 -3.12 0.89 17.52
C GLU A 102 -4.09 0.48 16.39
N GLN A 103 -3.67 0.48 15.11
CA GLN A 103 -4.59 0.12 14.02
C GLN A 103 -4.93 -1.37 14.03
N VAL A 104 -6.21 -1.66 14.33
CA VAL A 104 -6.83 -3.00 14.45
C VAL A 104 -6.65 -3.89 13.21
N GLY A 105 -6.46 -3.31 12.02
CA GLY A 105 -6.39 -4.05 10.75
C GLY A 105 -4.99 -4.51 10.32
N ARG A 106 -3.96 -4.30 11.13
CA ARG A 106 -2.57 -4.58 10.77
C ARG A 106 -2.14 -5.99 11.18
N VAL A 107 -1.40 -6.68 10.32
CA VAL A 107 -0.94 -8.07 10.54
C VAL A 107 -0.03 -8.16 11.77
N GLU A 108 0.81 -7.15 12.00
CA GLU A 108 1.72 -7.06 13.15
C GLU A 108 0.99 -7.04 14.52
N ASN A 109 -0.29 -6.65 14.53
CA ASN A 109 -1.13 -6.61 15.73
C ASN A 109 -2.01 -7.86 15.89
N MET A 110 -1.84 -8.86 15.02
CA MET A 110 -2.53 -10.14 15.13
C MET A 110 -1.65 -11.13 15.89
N THR A 111 -2.21 -11.77 16.90
CA THR A 111 -1.51 -12.83 17.63
C THR A 111 -1.74 -14.14 16.90
N TYR A 112 -0.66 -14.81 16.52
CA TYR A 112 -0.68 -16.14 15.94
C TYR A 112 -0.65 -17.19 17.05
N ASP A 113 -1.55 -18.16 16.96
CA ASP A 113 -1.60 -19.33 17.85
C ASP A 113 -0.96 -20.53 17.13
N GLU A 114 0.22 -20.95 17.60
CA GLU A 114 1.02 -22.01 16.98
C GLU A 114 0.37 -23.40 17.10
N GLU A 115 -0.46 -23.65 18.13
CA GLU A 115 -1.06 -24.96 18.36
C GLU A 115 -2.21 -25.26 17.39
N LEU A 116 -2.93 -24.22 16.97
CA LEU A 116 -4.12 -24.33 16.14
C LEU A 116 -3.91 -23.86 14.69
N ASP A 117 -2.75 -23.26 14.37
CA ASP A 117 -2.47 -22.58 13.08
C ASP A 117 -3.58 -21.54 12.77
N GLU A 118 -3.94 -20.78 13.80
CA GLU A 118 -5.01 -19.78 13.76
C GLU A 118 -4.46 -18.39 14.08
N TRP A 119 -4.93 -17.39 13.32
CA TRP A 119 -4.66 -15.99 13.64
C TRP A 119 -5.82 -15.40 14.45
N ILE A 120 -5.52 -14.80 15.58
CA ILE A 120 -6.49 -14.08 16.42
C ILE A 120 -6.40 -12.60 16.04
N CYS A 121 -7.49 -12.05 15.51
CA CYS A 121 -7.56 -10.61 15.25
C CYS A 121 -7.88 -9.83 16.52
N ALA A 122 -7.62 -8.51 16.51
CA ALA A 122 -7.89 -7.62 17.65
C ALA A 122 -9.37 -7.58 18.12
N ASN A 123 -10.32 -8.08 17.32
CA ASN A 123 -11.72 -8.27 17.72
C ASN A 123 -12.01 -9.68 18.28
N GLN A 124 -10.99 -10.43 18.69
CA GLN A 124 -11.05 -11.82 19.18
C GLN A 124 -11.68 -12.83 18.19
N LYS A 125 -11.77 -12.49 16.90
CA LYS A 125 -12.23 -13.45 15.89
C LYS A 125 -11.05 -14.30 15.43
N ARG A 126 -11.27 -15.60 15.42
CA ARG A 126 -10.31 -16.60 14.93
C ARG A 126 -10.40 -16.70 13.42
N LEU A 127 -9.29 -16.51 12.74
CA LEU A 127 -9.17 -16.64 11.30
C LEU A 127 -8.38 -17.91 10.99
N THR A 128 -9.05 -18.85 10.34
CA THR A 128 -8.43 -20.07 9.82
C THR A 128 -7.96 -19.83 8.38
N PHE A 129 -6.73 -20.26 8.05
CA PHE A 129 -6.22 -20.17 6.69
C PHE A 129 -6.90 -21.22 5.80
N GLN A 130 -7.93 -20.81 5.04
CA GLN A 130 -8.63 -21.72 4.12
C GLN A 130 -7.93 -21.79 2.76
N TYR A 131 -6.78 -22.48 2.71
CA TYR A 131 -5.95 -22.66 1.52
C TYR A 131 -6.76 -23.13 0.30
N GLU A 132 -7.69 -24.05 0.52
CA GLU A 132 -8.53 -24.64 -0.54
C GLU A 132 -9.49 -23.62 -1.19
N LYS A 133 -10.12 -22.74 -0.39
CA LYS A 133 -11.08 -21.74 -0.91
C LYS A 133 -10.38 -20.66 -1.72
N TYR A 134 -9.15 -20.29 -1.36
CA TYR A 134 -8.39 -19.27 -2.11
C TYR A 134 -7.99 -19.78 -3.50
N LYS A 135 -7.60 -21.05 -3.60
CA LYS A 135 -7.26 -21.71 -4.87
C LYS A 135 -8.48 -21.80 -5.81
N GLN A 136 -9.66 -22.10 -5.26
CA GLN A 136 -10.93 -22.12 -6.01
C GLN A 136 -11.32 -20.74 -6.54
N ARG A 137 -11.19 -19.67 -5.74
CA ARG A 137 -11.55 -18.30 -6.18
C ARG A 137 -10.73 -17.82 -7.38
N LYS A 138 -9.45 -18.17 -7.45
CA LYS A 138 -8.60 -17.82 -8.60
C LYS A 138 -9.10 -18.50 -9.87
N ILE A 139 -9.52 -19.77 -9.77
CA ILE A 139 -10.10 -20.55 -10.87
C ILE A 139 -11.49 -20.01 -11.27
N ASP A 140 -12.30 -19.51 -10.34
CA ASP A 140 -13.66 -19.05 -10.65
C ASP A 140 -13.72 -17.63 -11.22
N VAL A 141 -12.89 -16.72 -10.71
CA VAL A 141 -12.97 -15.29 -11.02
C VAL A 141 -12.26 -14.96 -12.34
N GLU A 142 -11.12 -15.60 -12.60
CA GLU A 142 -10.29 -15.34 -13.79
C GLU A 142 -11.02 -15.65 -15.10
N PRO A 143 -11.74 -16.78 -15.26
CA PRO A 143 -12.50 -17.06 -16.48
C PRO A 143 -13.65 -16.07 -16.70
N VAL A 144 -14.31 -15.60 -15.64
CA VAL A 144 -15.40 -14.61 -15.74
C VAL A 144 -14.87 -13.30 -16.31
N PHE A 145 -13.75 -12.80 -15.79
CA PHE A 145 -13.12 -11.59 -16.31
C PHE A 145 -12.57 -11.77 -17.72
N GLY A 146 -11.96 -12.92 -18.04
CA GLY A 146 -11.52 -13.24 -19.40
C GLY A 146 -12.69 -13.24 -20.39
N GLN A 147 -13.83 -13.81 -20.02
CA GLN A 147 -15.03 -13.79 -20.86
C GLN A 147 -15.63 -12.39 -21.04
N ILE A 148 -15.59 -11.55 -20.01
CA ILE A 148 -16.13 -10.18 -20.09
C ILE A 148 -15.21 -9.29 -20.91
N LYS A 149 -13.90 -9.32 -20.64
CA LYS A 149 -12.93 -8.42 -21.28
C LYS A 149 -12.57 -8.90 -22.69
N TYR A 150 -12.00 -10.09 -22.82
CA TYR A 150 -11.47 -10.59 -24.09
C TYR A 150 -12.58 -11.08 -25.04
N ASN A 151 -13.44 -11.99 -24.57
CA ASN A 151 -14.45 -12.60 -25.47
C ASN A 151 -15.60 -11.64 -25.84
N ARG A 152 -15.84 -10.61 -25.04
CA ARG A 152 -16.94 -9.65 -25.25
C ARG A 152 -16.49 -8.22 -25.49
N GLY A 153 -15.17 -7.97 -25.52
CA GLY A 153 -14.59 -6.67 -25.86
C GLY A 153 -14.89 -5.57 -24.84
N PHE A 154 -15.11 -5.91 -23.56
CA PHE A 154 -15.30 -4.90 -22.53
C PHE A 154 -13.95 -4.38 -22.01
N ASP A 155 -13.43 -3.34 -22.66
CA ASP A 155 -12.11 -2.77 -22.32
C ASP A 155 -12.19 -1.52 -21.45
N ARG A 156 -13.32 -0.80 -21.46
CA ARG A 156 -13.50 0.46 -20.71
C ARG A 156 -14.95 0.74 -20.34
N PHE A 157 -15.14 1.45 -19.21
CA PHE A 157 -16.43 2.02 -18.85
C PHE A 157 -16.79 3.18 -19.78
N SER A 158 -18.06 3.27 -20.15
CA SER A 158 -18.59 4.33 -21.01
C SER A 158 -18.86 5.61 -20.23
N LEU A 159 -19.26 5.47 -18.96
CA LEU A 159 -19.57 6.59 -18.08
C LEU A 159 -18.34 7.03 -17.26
N ARG A 160 -18.40 8.26 -16.72
CA ARG A 160 -17.41 8.82 -15.79
C ARG A 160 -18.06 9.09 -14.44
N GLY A 161 -17.40 8.66 -13.36
CA GLY A 161 -17.86 8.82 -11.98
C GLY A 161 -18.34 7.51 -11.36
N LEU A 162 -18.04 7.32 -10.07
CA LEU A 162 -18.21 6.02 -9.39
C LEU A 162 -19.66 5.51 -9.43
N SER A 163 -20.64 6.38 -9.13
CA SER A 163 -22.05 6.00 -9.12
C SER A 163 -22.53 5.49 -10.48
N LYS A 164 -22.12 6.13 -11.57
CA LYS A 164 -22.47 5.78 -12.95
C LYS A 164 -21.77 4.50 -13.41
N ASN A 165 -20.49 4.35 -13.06
CA ASN A 165 -19.73 3.15 -13.40
C ASN A 165 -20.28 1.90 -12.70
N THR A 166 -20.82 2.03 -11.50
CA THR A 166 -21.50 0.93 -10.80
C THR A 166 -22.72 0.44 -11.57
N THR A 167 -23.50 1.33 -12.18
CA THR A 167 -24.64 0.96 -13.03
C THR A 167 -24.19 0.26 -14.31
N ASP A 168 -23.18 0.81 -15.01
CA ASP A 168 -22.57 0.18 -16.19
C ASP A 168 -22.05 -1.23 -15.87
N TRP A 169 -21.34 -1.38 -14.76
CA TRP A 169 -20.84 -2.66 -14.29
C TRP A 169 -21.97 -3.65 -13.98
N GLY A 170 -23.03 -3.19 -13.32
CA GLY A 170 -24.22 -4.00 -13.04
C GLY A 170 -24.86 -4.56 -14.30
N LEU A 171 -25.01 -3.75 -15.35
CA LEU A 171 -25.58 -4.17 -16.64
C LEU A 171 -24.72 -5.26 -17.31
N ILE A 172 -23.40 -5.12 -17.29
CA ILE A 172 -22.47 -6.10 -17.85
C ILE A 172 -22.56 -7.44 -17.12
N CYS A 173 -22.63 -7.40 -15.78
CA CYS A 173 -22.82 -8.59 -14.96
C CYS A 173 -24.16 -9.28 -15.24
N ILE A 174 -25.25 -8.51 -15.39
CA ILE A 174 -26.57 -9.06 -15.77
C ILE A 174 -26.49 -9.74 -17.13
N ALA A 175 -25.93 -9.05 -18.14
CA ALA A 175 -25.75 -9.63 -19.47
C ALA A 175 -24.90 -10.91 -19.44
N HIS A 176 -23.87 -10.94 -18.58
CA HIS A 176 -23.06 -12.13 -18.37
C HIS A 176 -23.86 -13.30 -17.82
N ASN A 177 -24.65 -13.05 -16.78
CA ASN A 177 -25.47 -14.08 -16.15
C ASN A 177 -26.54 -14.62 -17.09
N LEU A 178 -27.19 -13.75 -17.88
CA LEU A 178 -28.17 -14.16 -18.88
C LEU A 178 -27.57 -15.07 -19.96
N LYS A 179 -26.41 -14.71 -20.51
CA LYS A 179 -25.71 -15.52 -21.51
C LYS A 179 -25.24 -16.87 -20.95
N LYS A 180 -24.82 -16.90 -19.68
CA LYS A 180 -24.50 -18.15 -18.99
C LYS A 180 -25.74 -19.02 -18.82
N TRP A 181 -26.88 -18.42 -18.46
CA TRP A 181 -28.15 -19.12 -18.30
C TRP A 181 -28.64 -19.74 -19.61
N GLU A 182 -28.56 -19.01 -20.72
CA GLU A 182 -28.86 -19.51 -22.05
C GLU A 182 -28.03 -20.77 -22.39
N GLY A 183 -26.71 -20.73 -22.15
CA GLY A 183 -25.83 -21.87 -22.38
C GLY A 183 -26.21 -23.11 -21.57
N HIS A 184 -26.69 -22.94 -20.33
CA HIS A 184 -27.20 -24.04 -19.52
C HIS A 184 -28.52 -24.59 -20.05
N THR A 185 -29.43 -23.72 -20.48
CA THR A 185 -30.73 -24.11 -21.06
C THR A 185 -30.54 -24.89 -22.36
N GLN A 186 -29.65 -24.45 -23.25
CA GLN A 186 -29.34 -25.15 -24.50
C GLN A 186 -28.72 -26.54 -24.26
N LYS A 187 -27.82 -26.68 -23.27
CA LYS A 187 -27.26 -27.99 -22.88
C LYS A 187 -28.33 -28.94 -22.34
N LYS A 188 -29.26 -28.44 -21.51
CA LYS A 188 -30.40 -29.23 -21.01
C LYS A 188 -31.30 -29.71 -22.15
N LEU A 189 -31.65 -28.81 -23.08
CA LEU A 189 -32.48 -29.14 -24.25
C LEU A 189 -31.83 -30.19 -25.17
N LYS A 190 -30.50 -30.15 -25.35
CA LYS A 190 -29.77 -31.17 -26.11
C LYS A 190 -29.76 -32.53 -25.41
N LYS A 191 -29.54 -32.55 -24.09
CA LYS A 191 -29.55 -33.78 -23.28
C LYS A 191 -30.93 -34.45 -23.19
N CYS A 192 -32.02 -33.70 -23.36
CA CYS A 192 -33.38 -34.26 -23.41
C CYS A 192 -33.78 -34.79 -24.80
N LYS A 193 -32.94 -34.59 -25.83
CA LYS A 193 -33.18 -35.08 -27.20
C LYS A 193 -32.34 -36.32 -27.54
N GLU A 194 -31.38 -36.68 -26.69
CA GLU A 194 -30.65 -37.96 -26.67
C GLU A 194 -31.35 -38.94 -25.72
#